data_AF-A0A528WAK8-F1
#
_entry.id   AF-A0A528WAK8-F1
#
_cell.length_a   1.000
_cell.length_b   1.000
_cell.length_c   1.000
_cell.angle_alpha   90.00
_cell.angle_beta   90.00
_cell.angle_gamma   90.00
#
_symmetry.space_group_name_H-M   'P 1'
#
loop_
_entity.id
_entity.type
_entity.pdbx_description
1 polymer ?
#
loop_
_entity_poly.entity_id
_entity_poly.type
_entity_poly.pdbx_seq_one_letter_code
_entity_poly.pdbx_strand_id
1 'polypeptide(L)'
;NVIDLCPVGALTSKPFAFQARPWELTKTESIDVMDAVGSAIRVDSRGREVMRILPRVNEAVNEEWISDKTRFIWDGLRTQRLDRPY
;
A
#
# COMPACT_ATOMS: atom_id res chain seq x y z
N ASN A 1 -1.33 7.53 8.17
CA ASN A 1 0.00 7.00 8.58
C ASN A 1 0.14 6.61 10.05
N VAL A 2 -0.80 6.95 10.93
CA VAL A 2 -0.73 6.61 12.38
C VAL A 2 -0.51 5.11 12.65
N ILE A 3 -1.01 4.25 11.74
CA ILE A 3 -0.81 2.80 11.76
C ILE A 3 0.68 2.42 11.72
N ASP A 4 1.50 3.16 10.97
CA ASP A 4 2.92 2.84 10.82
C ASP A 4 3.75 3.33 12.02
N LEU A 5 3.27 4.39 12.68
CA LEU A 5 3.90 4.93 13.90
C LEU A 5 3.69 4.01 15.11
N CYS A 6 2.64 3.19 15.11
CA CYS A 6 2.29 2.36 16.25
C CYS A 6 3.26 1.15 16.39
N PRO A 7 4.06 1.06 17.49
CA PRO A 7 5.07 0.01 17.62
C PRO A 7 4.49 -1.34 18.04
N VAL A 8 3.24 -1.39 18.52
CA VAL A 8 2.66 -2.53 19.24
C VAL A 8 1.45 -3.16 18.53
N GLY A 9 1.09 -2.68 17.34
CA GLY A 9 -0.09 -3.19 16.63
C GLY A 9 -1.43 -2.85 17.29
N ALA A 10 -1.47 -1.86 18.19
CA ALA A 10 -2.72 -1.33 18.73
C ALA A 10 -3.52 -0.57 17.67
N LEU A 11 -2.83 0.06 16.72
CA LEU A 11 -3.42 0.76 15.59
C LEU A 11 -3.06 0.00 14.31
N THR A 12 -4.05 -0.67 13.71
CA THR A 12 -3.87 -1.50 12.52
C THR A 12 -4.75 -1.03 11.37
N SER A 13 -4.35 -1.37 10.16
CA SER A 13 -5.16 -1.12 8.96
C SER A 13 -6.36 -2.08 8.96
N LYS A 14 -7.56 -1.55 9.20
CA LYS A 14 -8.82 -2.34 9.14
C LYS A 14 -9.01 -3.05 7.79
N PRO A 15 -8.74 -2.42 6.62
CA PRO A 15 -8.84 -3.11 5.33
C PRO A 15 -7.87 -4.28 5.17
N PHE A 16 -6.72 -4.28 5.85
CA PHE A 16 -5.71 -5.36 5.79
C PHE A 16 -5.84 -6.37 6.95
N ALA A 17 -6.67 -6.09 7.94
CA ALA A 17 -6.75 -6.88 9.17
C ALA A 17 -7.02 -8.36 8.87
N PHE A 18 -6.14 -9.23 9.37
CA PHE A 18 -6.20 -10.69 9.27
C PHE A 18 -6.11 -11.30 7.85
N GLN A 19 -5.72 -10.53 6.82
CA GLN A 19 -5.67 -11.05 5.45
C GLN A 19 -4.35 -11.76 5.10
N ALA A 20 -3.22 -11.31 5.64
CA ALA A 20 -1.90 -11.89 5.40
C ALA A 20 -0.91 -11.57 6.53
N ARG A 21 0.25 -12.24 6.53
CA ARG A 21 1.35 -11.97 7.46
C ARG A 21 2.56 -11.34 6.77
N PRO A 22 3.36 -10.50 7.45
CA PRO A 22 4.46 -9.78 6.81
C PRO A 22 5.51 -10.64 6.09
N TRP A 23 5.71 -11.89 6.52
CA TRP A 23 6.65 -12.82 5.90
C TRP A 23 6.08 -13.57 4.67
N GLU A 24 4.77 -13.52 4.46
CA GLU A 24 4.11 -14.11 3.29
C GLU A 24 4.13 -13.17 2.07
N LEU A 25 4.57 -11.93 2.26
CA LEU A 25 4.42 -10.86 1.28
C LEU A 25 5.71 -10.61 0.50
N THR A 26 5.59 -10.58 -0.83
CA THR A 26 6.63 -10.10 -1.72
C THR A 26 6.60 -8.58 -1.71
N LYS A 27 7.74 -7.98 -1.34
CA LYS A 27 7.92 -6.53 -1.20
C LYS A 27 8.49 -5.96 -2.50
N THR A 28 7.73 -5.09 -3.16
CA THR A 28 8.17 -4.42 -4.39
C THR A 28 8.26 -2.92 -4.15
N GLU A 29 9.42 -2.33 -4.37
CA GLU A 29 9.58 -0.86 -4.33
C GLU A 29 8.98 -0.24 -5.60
N SER A 30 8.14 0.77 -5.43
CA SER A 30 7.39 1.41 -6.51
C SER A 30 7.11 2.89 -6.21
N ILE A 31 6.36 3.54 -7.09
CA ILE A 31 5.97 4.95 -7.00
C ILE A 31 4.45 5.06 -7.05
N ASP A 32 3.90 5.97 -6.24
CA ASP A 32 2.47 6.28 -6.24
C ASP A 32 2.08 7.12 -7.48
N VAL A 33 0.87 6.87 -7.98
CA VAL A 33 0.28 7.54 -9.15
C VAL A 33 -1.10 8.15 -8.85
N MET A 34 -1.51 8.16 -7.58
CA MET A 34 -2.83 8.68 -7.17
C MET A 34 -2.89 10.20 -7.05
N ASP A 35 -1.74 10.86 -7.00
CA ASP A 35 -1.57 12.30 -7.04
C ASP A 35 -0.26 12.68 -7.77
N ALA A 36 -0.04 13.98 -7.95
CA ALA A 36 1.14 14.50 -8.64
C ALA A 36 2.40 14.54 -7.76
N VAL A 37 2.36 14.06 -6.51
CA VAL A 37 3.52 14.05 -5.62
C VAL A 37 4.49 12.95 -6.04
N GLY A 38 3.99 11.83 -6.55
CA GLY A 38 4.85 10.70 -6.95
C GLY A 38 5.54 10.08 -5.73
N SER A 39 4.81 9.90 -4.63
CA SER A 39 5.35 9.42 -3.36
C SER A 39 6.05 8.06 -3.52
N ALA A 40 7.18 7.88 -2.84
CA ALA A 40 7.88 6.61 -2.81
C ALA A 40 7.13 5.59 -1.96
N ILE A 41 6.78 4.45 -2.55
CA ILE A 41 5.96 3.42 -1.90
C ILE A 41 6.57 2.03 -1.98
N ARG A 42 6.10 1.16 -1.09
CA ARG A 42 6.33 -0.28 -1.12
C ARG A 42 5.00 -0.99 -1.28
N VAL A 43 4.87 -1.74 -2.37
CA VAL A 43 3.71 -2.58 -2.66
C VAL A 43 3.99 -3.97 -2.12
N ASP A 44 3.25 -4.36 -1.09
CA ASP A 44 3.33 -5.70 -0.51
C ASP A 44 2.24 -6.56 -1.16
N SER A 45 2.65 -7.58 -1.92
CA SER A 45 1.77 -8.47 -2.69
C SER A 45 1.87 -9.92 -2.23
N ARG A 46 0.79 -10.68 -2.43
CA ARG A 46 0.76 -12.13 -2.20
C ARG A 46 0.21 -12.82 -3.45
N GLY A 47 1.09 -13.53 -4.16
CA GLY A 47 0.72 -14.11 -5.45
C GLY A 47 0.36 -13.02 -6.47
N ARG A 48 -0.90 -12.98 -6.91
CA ARG A 48 -1.39 -12.03 -7.93
C ARG A 48 -2.09 -10.80 -7.34
N GLU A 49 -2.32 -10.79 -6.04
CA GLU A 49 -3.08 -9.73 -5.36
C GLU A 49 -2.15 -8.79 -4.59
N VAL A 50 -2.43 -7.48 -4.71
CA VAL A 50 -1.83 -6.48 -3.83
C VAL A 50 -2.58 -6.53 -2.50
N MET A 51 -1.84 -6.66 -1.40
CA MET A 51 -2.43 -6.83 -0.07
C MET A 51 -2.38 -5.54 0.76
N ARG A 52 -1.35 -4.70 0.56
CA ARG A 52 -1.24 -3.37 1.19
C ARG A 52 -0.19 -2.54 0.49
N ILE A 53 -0.29 -1.22 0.68
CA ILE A 53 0.70 -0.23 0.25
C ILE A 53 1.24 0.46 1.50
N LEU A 54 2.56 0.55 1.62
CA LEU A 54 3.26 1.22 2.71
C LEU A 54 4.21 2.29 2.16
N PRO A 55 4.51 3.35 2.94
CA PRO A 55 5.48 4.35 2.54
C PRO A 55 6.89 3.76 2.48
N ARG A 56 7.73 4.33 1.61
CA ARG A 56 9.17 4.14 1.61
C ARG A 56 9.82 5.49 1.93
N VAL A 57 10.93 5.46 2.65
CA VAL A 57 11.68 6.66 3.01
C VAL A 57 12.25 7.33 1.75
N ASN A 58 11.85 8.57 1.51
CA ASN A 58 12.39 9.44 0.48
C ASN A 58 12.32 10.90 0.93
N GLU A 59 13.40 11.38 1.54
CA GLU A 59 13.56 12.73 2.10
C GLU A 59 13.28 13.86 1.09
N ALA A 60 13.45 13.61 -0.21
CA ALA A 60 13.24 14.63 -1.23
C ALA A 60 11.76 14.80 -1.64
N VAL A 61 10.88 13.85 -1.28
CA VAL A 61 9.49 13.81 -1.79
C VAL A 61 8.48 13.67 -0.67
N ASN A 62 8.52 12.56 0.06
CA ASN A 62 7.45 12.17 0.98
C ASN A 62 7.94 11.80 2.37
N GLU A 63 9.25 11.96 2.65
CA GLU A 63 9.88 11.51 3.89
C GLU A 63 9.48 10.06 4.16
N GLU A 64 8.73 9.77 5.23
CA GLU A 64 8.18 8.45 5.55
C GLU A 64 6.64 8.36 5.43
N TRP A 65 6.00 9.34 4.79
CA TRP A 65 4.55 9.51 4.80
C TRP A 65 3.91 9.27 3.43
N ILE A 66 2.65 8.85 3.43
CA ILE A 66 1.79 8.80 2.24
C ILE A 66 0.36 9.23 2.58
N SER A 67 -0.41 9.65 1.57
CA SER A 67 -1.83 9.97 1.74
C SER A 67 -2.67 8.71 2.02
N ASP A 68 -3.84 8.88 2.65
CA ASP A 68 -4.78 7.78 2.84
C ASP A 68 -5.34 7.25 1.51
N LYS A 69 -5.43 8.09 0.48
CA LYS A 69 -5.80 7.68 -0.87
C LYS A 69 -4.81 6.63 -1.39
N THR A 70 -3.52 6.94 -1.36
CA THR A 70 -2.43 6.02 -1.74
C THR A 70 -2.45 4.74 -0.90
N ARG A 71 -2.68 4.88 0.42
CA ARG A 71 -2.62 3.74 1.35
C ARG A 71 -3.73 2.73 1.13
N PHE A 72 -4.94 3.18 0.79
CA PHE A 72 -6.13 2.33 0.77
C PHE A 72 -6.65 2.00 -0.64
N ILE A 73 -6.15 2.64 -1.70
CA ILE A 73 -6.62 2.41 -3.08
C ILE A 73 -6.43 0.97 -3.60
N TRP A 74 -5.54 0.19 -2.98
CA TRP A 74 -5.21 -1.15 -3.46
C TRP A 74 -6.43 -2.10 -3.51
N ASP A 75 -7.49 -1.83 -2.74
CA ASP A 75 -8.75 -2.56 -2.77
C ASP A 75 -9.50 -2.42 -4.11
N GLY A 76 -9.31 -1.30 -4.80
CA GLY A 76 -9.84 -1.02 -6.14
C GLY A 76 -9.11 -1.77 -7.24
N LEU A 77 -7.85 -2.18 -7.02
CA LEU A 77 -7.05 -2.88 -8.04
C LEU A 77 -7.59 -4.27 -8.38
N ARG A 78 -8.40 -4.85 -7.50
CA ARG A 78 -9.06 -6.16 -7.71
C ARG A 78 -10.50 -6.06 -8.22
N THR A 79 -11.11 -4.88 -8.21
CA THR A 79 -12.55 -4.72 -8.48
C THR A 79 -12.75 -3.91 -9.77
N GLN A 80 -13.82 -4.21 -10.54
CA GLN A 80 -14.16 -3.47 -11.78
C GLN A 80 -13.01 -3.39 -12.81
N ARG A 81 -12.20 -4.45 -12.91
CA ARG A 81 -11.10 -4.54 -13.88
C ARG A 81 -11.64 -4.92 -15.26
N LEU A 82 -11.11 -4.28 -16.29
CA LEU A 82 -11.25 -4.74 -17.67
C LEU A 82 -10.32 -5.95 -17.85
N ASP A 83 -10.91 -7.12 -18.10
CA ASP A 83 -10.22 -8.41 -18.25
C ASP A 83 -10.26 -8.95 -19.69
N ARG A 84 -11.20 -8.47 -20.50
CA ARG A 84 -11.34 -8.77 -21.92
C ARG A 84 -11.56 -7.49 -22.75
N PRO A 85 -11.10 -7.45 -24.01
CA PRO A 85 -11.49 -6.40 -24.94
C PRO A 85 -12.98 -6.53 -25.27
N TYR A 86 -13.67 -5.39 -25.34
CA TYR A 86 -15.08 -5.28 -25.72
C TYR A 86 -15.20 -4.43 -27.00
#